data_AF-A0A378IE79-F1
#
_entry.id   AF-A0A378IE79-F1
#
_cell.length_a   1.000
_cell.length_b   1.000
_cell.length_c   1.000
_cell.angle_alpha   90.00
_cell.angle_beta   90.00
_cell.angle_gamma   90.00
#
_symmetry.space_group_name_H-M   'P 1'
#
loop_
_entity.id
_entity.type
_entity.pdbx_description
1 polymer ?
#
loop_
_entity_poly.entity_id
_entity_poly.type
_entity_poly.pdbx_seq_one_letter_code
_entity_poly.pdbx_strand_id
1 'polypeptide(L)'
;MPKNLYPNNIVFYSEEMNQIISMKPEFKIERQTMRLLPVDHPENVYISPEKQALYLVHFDEKNDEFVDVEGDTLDGEYNFVLTCEESPKLLCDLNLNHSFLSNGKKVLGAGSLFFENGCLREITNNSGHYRPTDNEMLPFLKAMNAMSLGSVLSYKSYCTNLPKMFEMGDLLDINDFSEILSLDKSAELDRPTSNPKSSSGYDDKVVVKNEKDSSKGRRFGQNISKELLSQYLNILKNPIFAKKEDPVRETIQSQLNIKK
;
A
#
# COMPACT_ATOMS: atom_id res chain seq x y z
N MET A 1 4.21 20.33 -2.92
CA MET A 1 2.74 20.22 -3.03
C MET A 1 2.08 20.59 -1.70
N PRO A 2 0.94 21.30 -1.70
CA PRO A 2 0.14 21.52 -0.49
C PRO A 2 -0.23 20.17 0.16
N LYS A 3 -0.35 20.13 1.49
CA LYS A 3 -0.71 18.91 2.22
C LYS A 3 -2.05 18.38 1.71
N ASN A 4 -2.05 17.15 1.17
CA ASN A 4 -3.23 16.36 0.77
C ASN A 4 -3.93 16.70 -0.55
N LEU A 5 -3.30 17.47 -1.46
CA LEU A 5 -3.77 17.52 -2.85
C LEU A 5 -3.09 16.41 -3.65
N TYR A 6 -3.91 15.49 -4.17
CA TYR A 6 -3.49 14.45 -5.10
C TYR A 6 -4.00 14.82 -6.49
N PRO A 7 -3.25 14.54 -7.57
CA PRO A 7 -3.74 14.73 -8.92
C PRO A 7 -5.05 13.98 -9.16
N ASN A 8 -5.96 14.57 -9.94
CA ASN A 8 -7.25 13.94 -10.28
C ASN A 8 -7.11 12.80 -11.29
N ASN A 9 -6.04 12.82 -12.08
CA ASN A 9 -5.71 11.79 -13.06
C ASN A 9 -4.21 11.51 -12.91
N ILE A 10 -3.87 10.24 -12.70
CA ILE A 10 -2.50 9.77 -12.59
C ILE A 10 -2.39 8.60 -13.55
N VAL A 11 -1.39 8.65 -14.44
CA VAL A 11 -1.10 7.58 -15.39
C VAL A 11 0.25 6.98 -15.03
N PHE A 12 0.35 5.65 -15.06
CA PHE A 12 1.59 4.92 -14.82
C PHE A 12 1.70 3.80 -15.85
N TYR A 13 2.72 3.84 -16.72
CA TYR A 13 2.92 2.88 -17.82
C TYR A 13 1.65 2.60 -18.65
N SER A 14 1.02 3.66 -19.15
CA SER A 14 -0.22 3.64 -19.96
C SER A 14 -1.49 3.20 -19.23
N GLU A 15 -1.42 2.88 -17.95
CA GLU A 15 -2.59 2.56 -17.12
C GLU A 15 -3.05 3.76 -16.29
N GLU A 16 -4.38 3.96 -16.25
CA GLU A 16 -4.99 4.98 -15.40
C GLU A 16 -5.08 4.48 -13.95
N MET A 17 -4.39 5.18 -13.05
CA MET A 17 -4.33 4.85 -11.63
C MET A 17 -5.51 5.50 -10.88
N ASN A 18 -6.69 4.93 -11.07
CA ASN A 18 -7.96 5.46 -10.53
C ASN A 18 -8.27 5.02 -9.08
N GLN A 19 -7.46 4.14 -8.49
CA GLN A 19 -7.62 3.66 -7.12
C GLN A 19 -6.54 4.24 -6.19
N ILE A 20 -6.95 5.12 -5.28
CA ILE A 20 -6.06 5.70 -4.28
C ILE A 20 -6.21 4.95 -2.94
N ILE A 21 -5.16 4.26 -2.53
CA ILE A 21 -5.15 3.44 -1.32
C ILE A 21 -4.70 4.27 -0.12
N SER A 22 -5.49 4.25 0.94
CA SER A 22 -5.19 4.92 2.21
C SER A 22 -4.83 3.90 3.29
N MET A 23 -3.95 4.29 4.23
CA MET A 23 -3.76 3.51 5.45
C MET A 23 -5.09 3.28 6.18
N LYS A 24 -5.27 2.08 6.75
CA LYS A 24 -6.48 1.73 7.47
C LYS A 24 -6.67 2.61 8.72
N PRO A 25 -7.93 2.90 9.12
CA PRO A 25 -8.24 3.91 10.15
C PRO A 25 -7.58 3.66 11.51
N GLU A 26 -7.33 2.41 11.89
CA GLU A 26 -6.68 2.03 13.14
C GLU A 26 -5.25 2.58 13.28
N PHE A 27 -4.58 2.89 12.16
CA PHE A 27 -3.23 3.47 12.13
C PHE A 27 -3.24 5.00 12.06
N LYS A 28 -4.41 5.64 12.19
CA LYS A 28 -4.55 7.11 12.10
C LYS A 28 -3.73 7.84 13.16
N ILE A 29 -3.70 7.32 14.39
CA ILE A 29 -2.98 7.94 15.52
C ILE A 29 -1.48 7.90 15.28
N GLU A 30 -0.93 6.75 14.88
CA GLU A 30 0.49 6.63 14.48
C GLU A 30 0.83 7.66 13.40
N ARG A 31 0.06 7.68 12.31
CA ARG A 31 0.30 8.62 11.20
C ARG A 31 0.26 10.08 11.65
N GLN A 32 -0.66 10.46 12.53
CA GLN A 32 -0.72 11.82 13.07
C GLN A 32 0.52 12.14 13.89
N THR A 33 0.94 11.22 14.75
CA THR A 33 2.15 11.36 15.57
C THR A 33 3.40 11.54 14.70
N MET A 34 3.61 10.65 13.72
CA MET A 34 4.79 10.72 12.84
C MET A 34 4.86 12.02 12.02
N ARG A 35 3.71 12.57 11.62
CA ARG A 35 3.64 13.85 10.88
C ARG A 35 3.85 15.08 11.77
N LEU A 36 3.70 14.92 13.08
CA LEU A 36 3.83 15.99 14.06
C LEU A 36 5.25 16.10 14.60
N LEU A 37 5.89 14.95 14.79
CA LEU A 37 7.25 14.84 15.28
C LEU A 37 8.27 15.40 14.26
N PRO A 38 9.36 16.04 14.73
CA PRO A 38 10.54 16.30 13.90
C PRO A 38 11.09 15.02 13.26
N VAL A 39 11.75 15.14 12.11
CA VAL A 39 12.32 14.00 11.37
C VAL A 39 13.43 13.30 12.16
N ASP A 40 14.14 14.03 13.00
CA ASP A 40 15.22 13.56 13.87
C ASP A 40 14.73 13.06 15.24
N HIS A 41 13.42 13.11 15.51
CA HIS A 41 12.87 12.62 16.76
C HIS A 41 12.97 11.09 16.84
N PRO A 42 13.41 10.49 17.98
CA PRO A 42 13.66 9.04 18.08
C PRO A 42 12.41 8.18 17.82
N GLU A 43 11.23 8.70 18.12
CA GLU A 43 9.95 8.05 17.85
C GLU A 43 9.45 8.25 16.41
N ASN A 44 10.08 9.12 15.61
CA ASN A 44 9.68 9.35 14.24
C ASN A 44 10.39 8.35 13.32
N VAL A 45 9.62 7.37 12.84
CA VAL A 45 10.09 6.33 11.93
C VAL A 45 9.92 6.67 10.46
N TYR A 46 9.35 7.85 10.15
CA TYR A 46 9.26 8.34 8.78
C TYR A 46 10.61 8.84 8.29
N ILE A 47 10.83 8.69 6.99
CA ILE A 47 12.11 8.96 6.35
C ILE A 47 12.10 10.33 5.67
N SER A 48 13.27 10.97 5.60
CA SER A 48 13.41 12.22 4.86
C SER A 48 13.21 12.00 3.35
N PRO A 49 12.87 13.04 2.57
CA PRO A 49 12.78 12.94 1.12
C PRO A 49 14.06 12.44 0.46
N GLU A 50 15.23 12.84 0.99
CA GLU A 50 16.54 12.41 0.50
C GLU A 50 16.75 10.92 0.72
N LYS A 51 16.39 10.42 1.91
CA LYS A 51 16.44 8.98 2.20
C LYS A 51 15.41 8.21 1.39
N GLN A 52 14.23 8.77 1.14
CA GLN A 52 13.21 8.15 0.30
C GLN A 52 13.68 7.95 -1.14
N ALA A 53 14.46 8.90 -1.67
CA ALA A 53 15.00 8.81 -3.02
C ALA A 53 15.97 7.62 -3.21
N LEU A 54 16.62 7.14 -2.14
CA LEU A 54 17.52 5.97 -2.19
C LEU A 54 16.78 4.65 -2.44
N TYR A 55 15.46 4.62 -2.24
CA TYR A 55 14.63 3.42 -2.44
C TYR A 55 13.98 3.38 -3.81
N LEU A 56 14.32 4.31 -4.72
CA LEU A 56 13.76 4.33 -6.06
C LEU A 56 14.21 3.12 -6.85
N VAL A 57 13.27 2.55 -7.58
CA VAL A 57 13.50 1.45 -8.51
C VAL A 57 13.12 1.90 -9.92
N HIS A 58 13.95 1.50 -10.88
CA HIS A 58 13.77 1.78 -12.30
C HIS A 58 13.80 0.48 -13.10
N PHE A 59 13.11 0.46 -14.24
CA PHE A 59 13.27 -0.60 -15.23
C PHE A 59 14.29 -0.14 -16.26
N ASP A 60 15.36 -0.90 -16.42
CA ASP A 60 16.38 -0.70 -17.43
C ASP A 60 15.97 -1.41 -18.72
N GLU A 61 15.37 -0.65 -19.65
CA GLU A 61 14.93 -1.14 -20.97
C GLU A 61 16.06 -1.73 -21.83
N LYS A 62 17.33 -1.47 -21.51
CA LYS A 62 18.45 -2.02 -22.28
C LYS A 62 18.73 -3.48 -21.90
N ASN A 63 18.57 -3.80 -20.62
CA ASN A 63 18.88 -5.10 -20.07
C ASN A 63 17.61 -5.89 -19.70
N ASP A 64 16.43 -5.28 -19.81
CA ASP A 64 15.12 -5.83 -19.42
C ASP A 64 15.07 -6.23 -17.93
N GLU A 65 15.72 -5.43 -17.08
CA GLU A 65 15.89 -5.70 -15.64
C GLU A 65 15.42 -4.54 -14.77
N PHE A 66 14.95 -4.83 -13.56
CA PHE A 66 14.74 -3.84 -12.53
C PHE A 66 16.02 -3.61 -11.73
N VAL A 67 16.38 -2.34 -11.59
CA VAL A 67 17.58 -1.88 -10.89
C VAL A 67 17.23 -0.82 -9.84
N ASP A 68 18.07 -0.72 -8.82
CA ASP A 68 17.99 0.38 -7.85
C ASP A 68 18.63 1.67 -8.39
N VAL A 69 18.79 2.68 -7.52
CA VAL A 69 19.40 3.97 -7.87
C VAL A 69 20.90 3.90 -8.17
N GLU A 70 21.59 2.86 -7.69
CA GLU A 70 23.00 2.64 -7.95
C GLU A 70 23.21 1.85 -9.26
N GLY A 71 22.13 1.30 -9.81
CA GLY A 71 22.12 0.48 -11.02
C GLY A 71 22.31 -1.00 -10.72
N ASP A 72 22.21 -1.42 -9.45
CA ASP A 72 22.31 -2.80 -9.05
C ASP A 72 21.00 -3.54 -9.33
N THR A 73 21.12 -4.71 -9.95
CA THR A 73 19.99 -5.58 -10.30
C THR A 73 19.29 -6.09 -9.03
N LEU A 74 17.96 -5.97 -9.00
CA LEU A 74 17.14 -6.44 -7.90
C LEU A 74 16.95 -7.97 -7.94
N ASP A 75 17.12 -8.61 -6.79
CA ASP A 75 16.89 -10.04 -6.61
C ASP A 75 16.26 -10.31 -5.23
N GLY A 76 15.25 -11.19 -5.19
CA GLY A 76 14.50 -11.53 -3.98
C GLY A 76 13.21 -10.74 -3.76
N GLU A 77 12.69 -10.78 -2.53
CA GLU A 77 11.41 -10.15 -2.15
C GLU A 77 11.62 -8.78 -1.49
N TYR A 78 10.95 -7.76 -2.01
CA TYR A 78 10.99 -6.39 -1.49
C TYR A 78 9.59 -5.91 -1.13
N ASN A 79 9.46 -5.19 -0.01
CA ASN A 79 8.26 -4.40 0.25
C ASN A 79 8.25 -3.23 -0.73
N PHE A 80 7.11 -2.93 -1.34
CA PHE A 80 7.01 -1.82 -2.27
C PHE A 80 5.85 -0.88 -1.95
N VAL A 81 6.02 0.38 -2.36
CA VAL A 81 4.92 1.33 -2.51
C VAL A 81 5.03 2.06 -3.84
N LEU A 82 3.90 2.30 -4.52
CA LEU A 82 3.81 3.23 -5.63
C LEU A 82 3.25 4.56 -5.14
N THR A 83 4.01 5.64 -5.22
CA THR A 83 3.57 6.95 -4.69
C THR A 83 2.44 7.56 -5.53
N CYS A 84 1.65 8.42 -4.90
CA CYS A 84 0.48 9.08 -5.51
C CYS A 84 0.77 10.54 -5.92
N GLU A 85 2.04 10.89 -6.20
CA GLU A 85 2.37 12.20 -6.75
C GLU A 85 2.14 12.26 -8.27
N GLU A 86 2.28 13.43 -8.88
CA GLU A 86 2.04 13.63 -10.33
C GLU A 86 2.90 12.70 -11.20
N SER A 87 4.12 12.42 -10.76
CA SER A 87 4.98 11.38 -11.34
C SER A 87 5.17 10.26 -10.32
N PRO A 88 4.37 9.19 -10.37
CA PRO A 88 4.45 8.08 -9.44
C PRO A 88 5.87 7.49 -9.37
N LYS A 89 6.32 7.20 -8.16
CA LYS A 89 7.61 6.59 -7.87
C LYS A 89 7.40 5.21 -7.30
N LEU A 90 8.03 4.22 -7.91
CA LEU A 90 8.11 2.88 -7.34
C LEU A 90 9.25 2.87 -6.31
N LEU A 91 8.91 2.64 -5.05
CA LEU A 91 9.87 2.57 -3.95
C LEU A 91 9.91 1.14 -3.41
N CYS A 92 11.09 0.55 -3.29
CA CYS A 92 11.27 -0.81 -2.79
C CYS A 92 12.31 -0.86 -1.65
N ASP A 93 12.06 -1.71 -0.65
CA ASP A 93 13.03 -2.04 0.40
C ASP A 93 12.76 -3.42 1.01
N LEU A 94 13.81 -4.15 1.37
CA LEU A 94 13.71 -5.49 1.94
C LEU A 94 12.98 -5.55 3.29
N ASN A 95 13.13 -4.52 4.12
CA ASN A 95 12.77 -4.55 5.55
C ASN A 95 11.84 -3.42 5.99
N LEU A 96 11.79 -2.32 5.25
CA LEU A 96 11.09 -1.11 5.64
C LEU A 96 9.58 -1.28 5.42
N ASN A 97 8.81 -0.94 6.44
CA ASN A 97 7.35 -1.01 6.37
C ASN A 97 6.80 -0.03 5.31
N HIS A 98 5.72 -0.41 4.65
CA HIS A 98 5.06 0.40 3.61
C HIS A 98 4.67 1.80 4.07
N SER A 99 4.21 1.95 5.32
CA SER A 99 3.86 3.27 5.88
C SER A 99 5.07 4.16 6.10
N PHE A 100 6.25 3.58 6.32
CA PHE A 100 7.48 4.35 6.50
C PHE A 100 8.01 4.74 5.13
N LEU A 101 8.06 3.79 4.18
CA LEU A 101 8.42 4.04 2.78
C LEU A 101 7.61 5.16 2.14
N SER A 102 6.31 5.26 2.46
CA SER A 102 5.40 6.27 1.91
C SER A 102 5.21 7.50 2.82
N ASN A 103 5.85 7.54 4.00
CA ASN A 103 5.61 8.56 5.03
C ASN A 103 4.11 8.73 5.37
N GLY A 104 3.40 7.60 5.41
CA GLY A 104 1.97 7.49 5.67
C GLY A 104 1.09 8.28 4.71
N LYS A 105 1.58 8.59 3.51
CA LYS A 105 0.79 9.22 2.44
C LYS A 105 -0.09 8.16 1.77
N LYS A 106 -1.11 8.59 1.05
CA LYS A 106 -1.84 7.69 0.15
C LYS A 106 -0.91 7.19 -0.96
N VAL A 107 -1.17 5.98 -1.44
CA VAL A 107 -0.37 5.26 -2.43
C VAL A 107 -1.28 4.72 -3.53
N LEU A 108 -0.70 4.32 -4.66
CA LEU A 108 -1.39 3.70 -5.79
C LEU A 108 -1.22 2.18 -5.83
N GLY A 109 -0.29 1.66 -5.03
CA GLY A 109 -0.04 0.23 -4.84
C GLY A 109 0.82 0.02 -3.60
N ALA A 110 0.61 -1.09 -2.90
CA ALA A 110 1.45 -1.49 -1.78
C ALA A 110 1.40 -3.01 -1.56
N GLY A 111 2.55 -3.61 -1.26
CA GLY A 111 2.65 -5.04 -1.01
C GLY A 111 4.09 -5.53 -1.13
N SER A 112 4.31 -6.71 -1.70
CA SER A 112 5.65 -7.20 -2.03
C SER A 112 5.83 -7.41 -3.53
N LEU A 113 7.05 -7.19 -4.02
CA LEU A 113 7.52 -7.58 -5.34
C LEU A 113 8.60 -8.64 -5.17
N PHE A 114 8.51 -9.72 -5.96
CA PHE A 114 9.54 -10.75 -6.00
C PHE A 114 10.26 -10.71 -7.35
N PHE A 115 11.56 -10.46 -7.30
CA PHE A 115 12.44 -10.41 -8.45
C PHE A 115 13.32 -11.66 -8.50
N GLU A 116 13.61 -12.11 -9.71
CA GLU A 116 14.56 -13.19 -9.99
C GLU A 116 15.48 -12.74 -11.11
N ASN A 117 16.76 -12.51 -10.79
CA ASN A 117 17.75 -11.95 -11.72
C ASN A 117 17.24 -10.68 -12.41
N GLY A 118 16.75 -9.70 -11.65
CA GLY A 118 16.24 -8.44 -12.18
C GLY A 118 14.84 -8.51 -12.79
N CYS A 119 14.32 -9.69 -13.09
CA CYS A 119 12.97 -9.83 -13.66
C CYS A 119 11.91 -9.87 -12.56
N LEU A 120 10.87 -9.03 -12.66
CA LEU A 120 9.72 -9.13 -11.76
C LEU A 120 8.89 -10.37 -12.08
N ARG A 121 8.71 -11.27 -11.11
CA ARG A 121 8.00 -12.56 -11.29
C ARG A 121 6.66 -12.62 -10.57
N GLU A 122 6.60 -12.16 -9.34
CA GLU A 122 5.37 -12.22 -8.52
C GLU A 122 5.10 -10.86 -7.87
N ILE A 123 3.83 -10.48 -7.83
CA ILE A 123 3.33 -9.34 -7.08
C ILE A 123 2.40 -9.84 -5.99
N THR A 124 2.47 -9.23 -4.81
CA THR A 124 1.49 -9.47 -3.74
C THR A 124 0.87 -8.16 -3.27
N ASN A 125 -0.33 -8.22 -2.71
CA ASN A 125 -0.94 -7.09 -2.01
C ASN A 125 -0.67 -7.11 -0.49
N ASN A 126 0.37 -7.84 -0.05
CA ASN A 126 0.70 -8.06 1.35
C ASN A 126 1.24 -6.78 2.01
N SER A 127 0.33 -5.92 2.47
CA SER A 127 0.69 -4.69 3.20
C SER A 127 -0.07 -4.56 4.50
N GLY A 128 0.65 -4.48 5.63
CA GLY A 128 0.03 -4.43 6.96
C GLY A 128 -0.84 -3.19 7.22
N HIS A 129 -0.39 -2.01 6.82
CA HIS A 129 -1.09 -0.74 7.09
C HIS A 129 -2.06 -0.31 5.99
N TYR A 130 -1.77 -0.64 4.73
CA TYR A 130 -2.61 -0.26 3.59
C TYR A 130 -3.66 -1.32 3.28
N ARG A 131 -3.29 -2.60 3.33
CA ARG A 131 -4.10 -3.78 3.00
C ARG A 131 -4.98 -3.53 1.76
N PRO A 132 -4.38 -3.29 0.59
CA PRO A 132 -5.14 -3.00 -0.60
C PRO A 132 -5.96 -4.23 -1.03
N THR A 133 -7.16 -3.97 -1.53
CA THR A 133 -8.00 -4.97 -2.17
C THR A 133 -7.46 -5.36 -3.55
N ASP A 134 -7.95 -6.46 -4.10
CA ASP A 134 -7.52 -6.91 -5.43
C ASP A 134 -7.87 -5.88 -6.52
N ASN A 135 -9.07 -5.30 -6.46
CA ASN A 135 -9.49 -4.24 -7.36
C ASN A 135 -8.65 -2.96 -7.21
N GLU A 136 -8.23 -2.61 -5.99
CA GLU A 136 -7.32 -1.48 -5.78
C GLU A 136 -5.94 -1.73 -6.41
N MET A 137 -5.50 -2.98 -6.49
CA MET A 137 -4.22 -3.36 -7.09
C MET A 137 -4.29 -3.54 -8.61
N LEU A 138 -5.46 -3.78 -9.20
CA LEU A 138 -5.58 -4.14 -10.61
C LEU A 138 -4.88 -3.17 -11.58
N PRO A 139 -5.05 -1.83 -11.49
CA PRO A 139 -4.33 -0.91 -12.36
C PRO A 139 -2.81 -1.01 -12.20
N PHE A 140 -2.33 -1.21 -10.97
CA PHE A 140 -0.91 -1.41 -10.69
C PHE A 140 -0.39 -2.70 -11.32
N LEU A 141 -1.12 -3.80 -11.23
CA LEU A 141 -0.73 -5.09 -11.80
C LEU A 141 -0.54 -4.99 -13.31
N LYS A 142 -1.50 -4.35 -14.01
CA LYS A 142 -1.42 -4.12 -15.45
C LYS A 142 -0.23 -3.23 -15.82
N ALA A 143 -0.03 -2.15 -15.07
CA ALA A 143 1.07 -1.21 -15.30
C ALA A 143 2.43 -1.87 -15.12
N MET A 144 2.58 -2.71 -14.09
CA MET A 144 3.82 -3.44 -13.83
C MET A 144 4.09 -4.50 -14.90
N ASN A 145 3.05 -5.21 -15.37
CA ASN A 145 3.19 -6.16 -16.46
C ASN A 145 3.61 -5.46 -17.77
N ALA A 146 3.05 -4.28 -18.06
CA ALA A 146 3.46 -3.47 -19.21
C ALA A 146 4.90 -2.95 -19.06
N MET A 147 5.25 -2.41 -17.89
CA MET A 147 6.60 -1.94 -17.56
C MET A 147 7.65 -3.04 -17.70
N SER A 148 7.33 -4.26 -17.26
CA SER A 148 8.27 -5.38 -17.25
C SER A 148 8.21 -6.25 -18.50
N LEU A 149 7.62 -5.75 -19.59
CA LEU A 149 7.49 -6.46 -20.86
C LEU A 149 6.85 -7.86 -20.74
N GLY A 150 5.92 -8.02 -19.80
CA GLY A 150 5.22 -9.28 -19.55
C GLY A 150 5.97 -10.27 -18.66
N SER A 151 7.02 -9.86 -17.95
CA SER A 151 7.79 -10.77 -17.09
C SER A 151 7.02 -11.29 -15.87
N VAL A 152 5.96 -10.58 -15.44
CA VAL A 152 5.16 -10.92 -14.26
C VAL A 152 4.34 -12.17 -14.54
N LEU A 153 4.53 -13.19 -13.71
CA LEU A 153 3.87 -14.49 -13.89
C LEU A 153 2.61 -14.60 -13.03
N SER A 154 2.67 -14.12 -11.78
CA SER A 154 1.60 -14.35 -10.80
C SER A 154 1.30 -13.11 -9.95
N TYR A 155 0.04 -13.04 -9.52
CA TYR A 155 -0.43 -12.17 -8.46
C TYR A 155 -0.94 -13.02 -7.29
N LYS A 156 -0.41 -12.77 -6.09
CA LYS A 156 -0.82 -13.43 -4.86
C LYS A 156 -1.64 -12.50 -3.97
N SER A 157 -2.93 -12.75 -3.94
CA SER A 157 -3.89 -12.03 -3.10
C SER A 157 -3.94 -12.57 -1.69
N TYR A 158 -3.90 -11.66 -0.72
CA TYR A 158 -4.13 -11.89 0.69
C TYR A 158 -5.48 -11.34 1.16
N CYS A 159 -6.41 -11.05 0.23
CA CYS A 159 -7.77 -10.61 0.53
C CYS A 159 -8.66 -11.71 1.14
N THR A 160 -8.14 -12.92 1.36
CA THR A 160 -8.87 -14.05 1.97
C THR A 160 -8.00 -14.77 3.01
N ASN A 161 -8.63 -15.58 3.87
CA ASN A 161 -7.94 -16.30 4.94
C ASN A 161 -6.81 -17.23 4.46
N LEU A 162 -6.95 -17.77 3.25
CA LEU A 162 -5.87 -18.44 2.54
C LEU A 162 -5.52 -17.56 1.34
N PRO A 163 -4.22 -17.31 1.07
CA PRO A 163 -3.84 -16.54 -0.11
C PRO A 163 -4.32 -17.23 -1.38
N LYS A 164 -4.82 -16.44 -2.33
CA LYS A 164 -5.19 -16.90 -3.68
C LYS A 164 -4.10 -16.49 -4.64
N MET A 165 -3.78 -17.37 -5.60
CA MET A 165 -2.85 -17.05 -6.68
C MET A 165 -3.63 -16.93 -7.98
N PHE A 166 -3.29 -15.93 -8.76
CA PHE A 166 -3.85 -15.65 -10.07
C PHE A 166 -2.70 -15.58 -11.08
N GLU A 167 -2.89 -16.16 -12.26
CA GLU A 167 -1.93 -15.99 -13.35
C GLU A 167 -2.08 -14.57 -13.92
N MET A 168 -0.96 -13.91 -14.23
CA MET A 168 -1.00 -12.51 -14.67
C MET A 168 -1.77 -12.36 -16.00
N GLY A 169 -1.70 -13.35 -16.89
CA GLY A 169 -2.42 -13.36 -18.16
C GLY A 169 -3.93 -13.20 -18.01
N ASP A 170 -4.52 -13.87 -17.02
CA ASP A 170 -5.97 -13.78 -16.74
C ASP A 170 -6.40 -12.39 -16.24
N LEU A 171 -5.46 -11.58 -15.74
CA LEU A 171 -5.74 -10.27 -15.15
C LEU A 171 -5.65 -9.12 -16.16
N LEU A 172 -5.08 -9.35 -17.34
CA LEU A 172 -4.84 -8.27 -18.31
C LEU A 172 -6.14 -7.76 -18.94
N ASP A 173 -7.09 -8.65 -19.18
CA ASP A 173 -8.31 -8.34 -19.92
C ASP A 173 -9.52 -7.97 -19.04
N ILE A 174 -9.44 -8.21 -17.74
CA ILE A 174 -10.53 -7.91 -16.80
C ILE A 174 -10.53 -6.44 -16.38
N ASN A 175 -11.69 -5.91 -16.01
CA ASN A 175 -11.80 -4.59 -15.39
C ASN A 175 -12.08 -4.69 -13.88
N ASP A 176 -12.57 -5.83 -13.42
CA ASP A 176 -12.89 -6.10 -12.02
C ASP A 176 -12.63 -7.59 -11.67
N PHE A 177 -12.11 -7.84 -10.47
CA PHE A 177 -11.80 -9.20 -9.99
C PHE A 177 -13.04 -10.11 -9.85
N SER A 178 -14.26 -9.57 -9.85
CA SER A 178 -15.50 -10.37 -9.90
C SER A 178 -15.68 -11.14 -11.21
N GLU A 179 -15.00 -10.72 -12.29
CA GLU A 179 -15.01 -11.40 -13.59
C GLU A 179 -14.29 -12.77 -13.51
N ILE A 180 -13.17 -12.85 -12.78
CA ILE A 180 -12.40 -14.09 -12.59
C ILE A 180 -13.22 -15.11 -11.80
N LEU A 181 -13.91 -14.67 -10.75
CA LEU A 181 -14.74 -15.54 -9.91
C LEU A 181 -15.93 -16.15 -10.67
N SER A 182 -16.26 -15.62 -11.84
CA SER A 182 -17.32 -16.15 -12.70
C SER A 182 -16.87 -17.34 -13.55
N LEU A 183 -15.55 -17.52 -13.74
CA LEU A 183 -14.97 -18.65 -14.47
C LEU A 183 -14.95 -19.92 -13.59
N ASP A 184 -14.57 -19.78 -12.31
CA ASP A 184 -14.56 -20.89 -11.34
C ASP A 184 -15.98 -21.39 -10.98
N LYS A 185 -16.99 -20.52 -11.06
CA LYS A 185 -18.39 -20.87 -10.72
C LYS A 185 -19.09 -21.77 -11.74
N SER A 186 -18.50 -22.04 -12.90
CA SER A 186 -19.00 -23.09 -13.80
C SER A 186 -18.71 -24.50 -13.27
N ALA A 187 -17.92 -24.65 -12.20
CA ALA A 187 -17.63 -25.95 -11.58
C ALA A 187 -18.45 -26.25 -10.31
N GLU A 188 -19.09 -25.28 -9.65
CA GLU A 188 -19.91 -25.55 -8.46
C GLU A 188 -21.18 -24.68 -8.38
N LEU A 189 -22.32 -25.30 -8.72
CA LEU A 189 -23.63 -24.89 -8.22
C LEU A 189 -23.65 -25.08 -6.69
N ASP A 190 -23.78 -24.00 -5.91
CA ASP A 190 -24.97 -23.76 -5.09
C ASP A 190 -24.85 -22.57 -4.12
N ARG A 191 -25.94 -21.77 -4.14
CA ARG A 191 -26.52 -20.86 -3.14
C ARG A 191 -26.20 -19.35 -3.18
N PRO A 192 -27.26 -18.52 -3.12
CA PRO A 192 -27.16 -17.07 -3.04
C PRO A 192 -27.11 -16.61 -1.59
N THR A 193 -26.16 -15.73 -1.27
CA THR A 193 -26.31 -14.83 -0.11
C THR A 193 -25.93 -13.41 -0.49
N SER A 194 -26.89 -12.54 -0.23
CA SER A 194 -27.01 -11.12 -0.57
C SER A 194 -25.93 -10.21 0.03
N ASN A 195 -25.70 -9.11 -0.71
CA ASN A 195 -25.07 -7.83 -0.40
C ASN A 195 -23.52 -7.79 -0.38
N PRO A 196 -22.89 -7.07 -1.34
CA PRO A 196 -21.45 -6.90 -1.37
C PRO A 196 -21.06 -5.81 -0.36
N LYS A 197 -20.88 -6.20 0.91
CA LYS A 197 -19.87 -5.53 1.71
C LYS A 197 -18.57 -6.27 1.40
N SER A 198 -17.67 -5.60 0.69
CA SER A 198 -16.29 -6.06 0.45
C SER A 198 -15.55 -6.13 1.80
N SER A 199 -15.86 -7.14 2.62
CA SER A 199 -15.03 -7.52 3.75
C SER A 199 -13.81 -8.20 3.16
N SER A 200 -12.70 -7.47 3.14
CA SER A 200 -11.42 -8.11 2.83
C SER A 200 -11.09 -9.06 3.97
N GLY A 201 -10.49 -10.22 3.70
CA GLY A 201 -10.05 -11.20 4.70
C GLY A 201 -9.04 -10.64 5.71
N TYR A 202 -8.60 -9.39 5.51
CA TYR A 202 -7.88 -8.59 6.47
C TYR A 202 -8.71 -8.11 7.67
N ASP A 203 -10.02 -7.96 7.50
CA ASP A 203 -10.94 -7.37 8.48
C ASP A 203 -11.57 -8.42 9.40
N ASP A 204 -11.42 -9.70 9.05
CA ASP A 204 -11.84 -10.81 9.90
C ASP A 204 -10.93 -10.86 11.13
N LYS A 205 -11.49 -10.52 12.29
CA LYS A 205 -10.82 -10.74 13.58
C LYS A 205 -10.56 -12.24 13.68
N VAL A 206 -9.32 -12.66 13.47
CA VAL A 206 -8.87 -14.01 13.82
C VAL A 206 -9.07 -14.14 15.32
N VAL A 207 -10.20 -14.74 15.73
CA VAL A 207 -10.41 -15.19 17.09
C VAL A 207 -9.42 -16.33 17.26
N VAL A 208 -8.24 -16.02 17.80
CA VAL A 208 -7.22 -16.99 18.19
C VAL A 208 -7.84 -17.89 19.26
N LYS A 209 -8.44 -18.99 18.82
CA LYS A 209 -8.69 -20.13 19.68
C LYS A 209 -7.44 -20.99 19.63
N ASN A 210 -6.70 -20.89 20.73
CA ASN A 210 -5.59 -21.76 21.16
C ASN A 210 -4.25 -21.56 20.44
N GLU A 211 -3.31 -21.10 21.24
CA GLU A 211 -1.86 -21.19 21.06
C GLU A 211 -1.46 -22.63 20.73
N LYS A 212 -0.92 -22.85 19.51
CA LYS A 212 0.21 -23.75 19.20
C LYS A 212 0.45 -24.00 17.71
N ASP A 213 -0.17 -23.27 16.79
CA ASP A 213 0.25 -23.31 15.39
C ASP A 213 0.99 -22.04 14.97
N SER A 214 2.24 -22.28 14.58
CA SER A 214 3.24 -21.34 14.11
C SER A 214 2.81 -20.65 12.82
N SER A 215 2.02 -19.58 12.91
CA SER A 215 1.86 -18.60 11.84
C SER A 215 3.00 -17.56 11.89
N LYS A 216 4.25 -18.01 11.80
CA LYS A 216 5.43 -17.12 11.68
C LYS A 216 5.43 -16.25 10.40
N GLY A 217 4.46 -16.42 9.49
CA GLY A 217 4.43 -15.76 8.18
C GLY A 217 3.30 -14.77 7.93
N ARG A 218 2.42 -14.48 8.89
CA ARG A 218 1.31 -13.52 8.68
C ARG A 218 1.55 -12.24 9.46
N ARG A 219 2.06 -11.20 8.78
CA ARG A 219 2.18 -9.82 9.31
C ARG A 219 0.81 -9.10 9.45
N PHE A 220 -0.30 -9.80 9.21
CA PHE A 220 -1.64 -9.23 9.06
C PHE A 220 -2.38 -9.02 10.38
N GLY A 221 -3.22 -7.98 10.44
CA GLY A 221 -4.13 -7.74 11.56
C GLY A 221 -3.47 -7.34 12.88
N GLN A 222 -2.15 -7.12 12.89
CA GLN A 222 -1.48 -6.59 14.07
C GLN A 222 -1.88 -5.13 14.24
N ASN A 223 -2.73 -4.90 15.24
CA ASN A 223 -3.01 -3.55 15.72
C ASN A 223 -1.77 -2.99 16.42
N ILE A 224 -1.67 -1.66 16.43
CA ILE A 224 -0.71 -0.96 17.28
C ILE A 224 -0.86 -1.49 18.72
N SER A 225 0.27 -1.85 19.35
CA SER A 225 0.25 -2.35 20.73
C SER A 225 -0.36 -1.30 21.67
N LYS A 226 -0.94 -1.74 22.79
CA LYS A 226 -1.59 -0.80 23.73
C LYS A 226 -0.57 0.18 24.31
N GLU A 227 0.65 -0.28 24.52
CA GLU A 227 1.79 0.50 25.02
C GLU A 227 2.15 1.60 24.02
N LEU A 228 2.35 1.23 22.74
CA LEU A 228 2.72 2.17 21.69
C LEU A 228 1.59 3.16 21.37
N LEU A 229 0.34 2.69 21.40
CA LEU A 229 -0.84 3.54 21.26
C LEU A 229 -0.91 4.59 22.38
N SER A 230 -0.64 4.18 23.63
CA SER A 230 -0.63 5.08 24.78
C SER A 230 0.48 6.12 24.66
N GLN A 231 1.66 5.70 24.20
CA GLN A 231 2.79 6.58 23.92
C GLN A 231 2.43 7.65 22.87
N TYR A 232 1.84 7.24 21.74
CA TYR A 232 1.42 8.17 20.69
C TYR A 232 0.35 9.15 21.17
N LEU A 233 -0.65 8.67 21.93
CA LEU A 233 -1.65 9.56 22.53
C LEU A 233 -1.04 10.58 23.50
N ASN A 234 0.01 10.21 24.25
CA ASN A 234 0.72 11.14 25.12
C ASN A 234 1.49 12.21 24.32
N ILE A 235 2.11 11.84 23.20
CA ILE A 235 2.78 12.80 22.30
C ILE A 235 1.76 13.80 21.72
N LEU A 236 0.63 13.31 21.21
CA LEU A 236 -0.42 14.17 20.63
C LEU A 236 -1.06 15.12 21.65
N LYS A 237 -1.11 14.74 22.93
CA LYS A 237 -1.61 15.60 24.02
C LYS A 237 -0.60 16.65 24.50
N ASN A 238 0.66 16.56 24.10
CA ASN A 238 1.69 17.47 24.58
C ASN A 238 1.47 18.89 23.99
N PRO A 239 1.34 19.94 24.84
CA PRO A 239 1.03 21.30 24.39
C PRO A 239 2.09 21.92 23.49
N ILE A 240 3.33 21.43 23.52
CA ILE A 240 4.40 21.85 22.61
C ILE A 240 4.03 21.54 21.15
N PHE A 241 3.35 20.41 20.94
CA PHE A 241 2.94 19.96 19.61
C PHE A 241 1.50 20.36 19.26
N ALA A 242 0.62 20.55 20.25
CA ALA A 242 -0.76 21.00 20.04
C ALA A 242 -0.86 22.36 19.30
N LYS A 243 0.08 23.29 19.53
CA LYS A 243 0.12 24.60 18.87
C LYS A 243 0.42 24.55 17.37
N LYS A 244 0.91 23.42 16.83
CA LYS A 244 1.19 23.26 15.39
C LYS A 244 -0.04 22.87 14.56
N GLU A 245 -1.16 22.50 15.19
CA GLU A 245 -2.41 22.17 14.46
C GLU A 245 -3.30 23.40 14.16
N ASP A 246 -3.09 24.54 14.82
CA ASP A 246 -3.99 25.70 14.73
C ASP A 246 -4.01 26.50 13.41
N PRO A 247 -2.97 26.59 12.55
CA PRO A 247 -3.10 27.37 11.31
C PRO A 247 -4.01 26.70 10.27
N VAL A 248 -4.31 25.40 10.43
CA VAL A 248 -5.15 24.64 9.48
C VAL A 248 -6.64 24.80 9.79
N ARG A 249 -7.03 25.03 11.06
CA ARG A 249 -8.43 25.25 11.44
C ARG A 249 -8.95 26.60 10.96
N GLU A 250 -8.16 27.67 11.04
CA GLU A 250 -8.57 29.01 10.60
C GLU A 250 -8.70 29.13 9.07
N THR A 251 -7.93 28.34 8.31
CA THR A 251 -8.01 28.35 6.82
C THR A 251 -9.31 27.70 6.30
N ILE A 252 -9.86 26.70 7.00
CA ILE A 252 -11.13 26.06 6.61
C ILE A 252 -12.33 26.93 7.01
N GLN A 253 -12.23 27.66 8.12
CA GLN A 253 -13.31 28.54 8.59
C GLN A 253 -13.39 29.86 7.83
N SER A 254 -12.27 30.39 7.34
CA SER A 254 -12.24 31.57 6.46
C SER A 254 -12.79 31.29 5.05
N GLN A 255 -12.67 30.06 4.53
CA GLN A 255 -13.26 29.68 3.24
C GLN A 255 -14.77 29.41 3.31
N LEU A 256 -15.32 29.12 4.49
CA LEU A 256 -16.77 28.95 4.70
C LEU A 256 -17.53 30.26 4.96
N ASN A 257 -16.83 31.34 5.30
CA ASN A 257 -17.43 32.65 5.59
C ASN A 257 -17.43 33.64 4.41
N ILE A 258 -16.97 33.24 3.21
CA ILE A 258 -16.97 34.08 2.00
C ILE A 258 -18.21 33.84 1.11
N LYS A 259 -19.09 32.90 1.50
CA LYS A 259 -20.42 32.73 0.88
C LYS A 259 -21.54 33.19 1.82
N LYS A 260 -21.65 34.51 2.03
CA LYS A 260 -22.90 35.19 2.36
C LYS A 260 -22.92 36.57 1.71
#